data_AF-A0A7U9XNE7-F1
#
_entry.id   AF-A0A7U9XNE7-F1
#
_cell.length_a   1.000
_cell.length_b   1.000
_cell.length_c   1.000
_cell.angle_alpha   90.00
_cell.angle_beta   90.00
_cell.angle_gamma   90.00
#
_symmetry.space_group_name_H-M   'P 1'
#
loop_
_entity.id
_entity.type
_entity.pdbx_description
1 polymer ?
#
loop_
_entity_poly.entity_id
_entity_poly.type
_entity_poly.pdbx_seq_one_letter_code
_entity_poly.pdbx_strand_id
1 'polypeptide(L)'
;MAHNGLLLFGGGVNGLYQIISFLTKPIRDRMVNYLQLNRNTFGHKVLQIFITFCLIDFTWVFFRAKSLVDGVAIIRSMLLVHNPWIFFDESLFKCGLDRKNFYIMLIAILILMIADIFKFRGIKIRKKILEQDWWFRWLICITSIVLISIVGIWGSGYDQSGFIYFQF
;
A
#
# COMPACT_ATOMS: atom_id res chain seq x y z
N MET A 1 24.75 -9.71 3.11
CA MET A 1 24.74 -9.36 4.55
C MET A 1 24.04 -8.04 4.88
N ALA A 2 24.03 -7.01 4.02
CA ALA A 2 23.37 -5.73 4.33
C ALA A 2 21.81 -5.78 4.39
N HIS A 3 21.18 -6.72 3.69
CA HIS A 3 19.71 -6.75 3.57
C HIS A 3 19.01 -7.12 4.91
N ASN A 4 19.59 -8.02 5.70
CA ASN A 4 18.96 -8.54 6.91
C ASN A 4 18.90 -7.50 8.06
N GLY A 5 19.86 -6.57 8.11
CA GLY A 5 19.88 -5.50 9.12
C GLY A 5 18.76 -4.47 8.94
N LEU A 6 18.37 -4.20 7.70
CA LEU A 6 17.26 -3.28 7.37
C LEU A 6 15.89 -3.87 7.68
N LEU A 7 15.72 -5.19 7.47
CA LEU A 7 14.49 -5.89 7.87
C LEU A 7 14.30 -5.83 9.39
N LEU A 8 15.37 -6.03 10.16
CA LEU A 8 15.35 -5.89 11.62
C LEU A 8 15.07 -4.45 12.05
N PHE A 9 15.66 -3.46 11.36
CA PHE A 9 15.43 -2.05 11.65
C PHE A 9 13.98 -1.64 11.35
N GLY A 10 13.46 -1.96 10.17
CA GLY A 10 12.06 -1.69 9.79
C GLY A 10 11.07 -2.43 10.68
N GLY A 11 11.35 -3.69 11.02
CA GLY A 11 10.56 -4.47 11.97
C GLY A 11 10.54 -3.85 13.37
N GLY A 12 11.70 -3.43 13.86
CA GLY A 12 11.85 -2.73 15.14
C GLY A 12 11.11 -1.39 15.18
N VAL A 13 11.19 -0.59 14.12
CA VAL A 13 10.45 0.68 13.98
C VAL A 13 8.94 0.44 14.02
N ASN A 14 8.43 -0.56 13.30
CA ASN A 14 7.02 -0.92 13.37
C ASN A 14 6.59 -1.45 14.74
N GLY A 15 7.45 -2.22 15.41
CA GLY A 15 7.22 -2.66 16.79
C GLY A 15 7.15 -1.47 17.77
N LEU A 16 8.07 -0.51 17.64
CA LEU A 16 8.04 0.74 18.40
C LEU A 16 6.78 1.55 18.11
N TYR A 17 6.32 1.63 16.86
CA TYR A 17 5.05 2.30 16.54
C TYR A 17 3.84 1.63 17.19
N GLN A 18 3.81 0.30 17.29
CA GLN A 18 2.74 -0.39 18.00
C GLN A 18 2.77 -0.12 19.51
N ILE A 19 3.96 -0.10 20.11
CA ILE A 19 4.16 0.21 21.53
C ILE A 19 3.78 1.66 21.82
N ILE A 20 4.25 2.62 21.01
CA ILE A 20 3.90 4.04 21.13
C ILE A 20 2.40 4.22 20.92
N SER A 21 1.80 3.58 19.92
CA SER A 21 0.34 3.62 19.72
C SER A 21 -0.42 3.12 20.95
N PHE A 22 0.07 2.05 21.60
CA PHE A 22 -0.49 1.54 22.85
C PHE A 22 -0.31 2.51 24.03
N LEU A 23 0.87 3.11 24.20
CA LEU A 23 1.15 4.10 25.27
C LEU A 23 0.42 5.43 25.05
N THR A 24 0.21 5.84 23.81
CA THR A 24 -0.47 7.10 23.46
C THR A 24 -1.99 6.97 23.51
N LYS A 25 -2.58 5.76 23.53
CA LYS A 25 -4.04 5.55 23.71
C LYS A 25 -4.64 6.33 24.89
N PRO A 26 -4.15 6.23 26.14
CA PRO A 26 -4.70 6.99 27.27
C PRO A 26 -4.55 8.51 27.12
N ILE A 27 -3.50 8.98 26.46
CA ILE A 27 -3.27 10.42 26.20
C ILE A 27 -4.24 10.91 25.13
N ARG A 28 -4.43 10.14 24.05
CA ARG A 28 -5.38 10.45 22.98
C ARG A 28 -6.82 10.47 23.51
N ASP A 29 -7.13 9.58 24.44
CA ASP A 29 -8.46 9.48 25.07
C ASP A 29 -8.70 10.65 26.03
N ARG A 30 -7.65 11.10 26.74
CA ARG A 30 -7.71 12.34 27.54
C ARG A 30 -7.84 13.59 26.67
N MET A 31 -7.11 13.69 25.55
CA MET A 31 -7.22 14.83 24.62
C MET A 31 -8.61 14.91 23.97
N VAL A 32 -9.18 13.77 23.57
CA VAL A 32 -10.54 13.68 23.01
C VAL A 32 -11.59 14.14 24.03
N ASN A 33 -11.45 13.71 25.30
CA ASN A 33 -12.35 14.13 26.37
C ASN A 33 -12.16 15.61 26.77
N TYR A 34 -10.93 16.12 26.75
CA TYR A 34 -10.63 17.51 27.14
C TYR A 34 -11.03 18.52 26.07
N LEU A 35 -10.85 18.20 24.78
CA LEU A 35 -11.25 19.06 23.67
C LEU A 35 -12.72 18.89 23.25
N GLN A 36 -13.50 18.00 23.91
CA GLN A 36 -14.85 17.59 23.48
C GLN A 36 -14.93 17.24 21.98
N LEU A 37 -13.82 16.79 21.41
CA LEU A 37 -13.71 16.45 20.00
C LEU A 37 -14.51 15.18 19.77
N ASN A 38 -15.61 15.30 19.03
CA ASN A 38 -16.45 14.15 18.74
C ASN A 38 -15.61 13.13 17.94
N ARG A 39 -15.26 12.00 18.58
CA ARG A 39 -14.43 10.90 18.04
C ARG A 39 -15.00 10.30 16.74
N ASN A 40 -16.24 10.64 16.42
CA ASN A 40 -16.96 10.26 15.20
C ASN A 40 -16.92 11.28 14.06
N THR A 41 -16.28 12.44 14.24
CA THR A 41 -16.09 13.39 13.14
C THR A 41 -15.21 12.74 12.07
N PHE A 42 -15.70 12.77 10.83
CA PHE A 42 -15.03 12.20 9.67
C PHE A 42 -13.58 12.73 9.54
N GLY A 43 -13.36 14.02 9.82
CA GLY A 43 -12.04 14.65 9.77
C GLY A 43 -11.02 14.03 10.73
N HIS A 44 -11.40 13.73 11.99
CA HIS A 44 -10.48 13.09 12.93
C HIS A 44 -10.12 11.66 12.49
N LYS A 45 -11.08 10.92 11.93
CA LYS A 45 -10.82 9.58 11.37
C LYS A 45 -9.89 9.65 10.17
N VAL A 46 -10.14 10.56 9.24
CA VAL A 46 -9.30 10.76 8.04
C VAL A 46 -7.87 11.14 8.45
N LEU A 47 -7.71 12.08 9.39
CA LEU A 47 -6.39 12.49 9.87
C LEU A 47 -5.65 11.34 10.54
N GLN A 48 -6.33 10.54 11.37
CA GLN A 48 -5.71 9.37 12.01
C GLN A 48 -5.28 8.32 10.98
N ILE A 49 -6.11 8.07 9.96
CA ILE A 49 -5.79 7.17 8.85
C ILE A 49 -4.57 7.70 8.09
N PHE A 50 -4.56 8.99 7.74
CA PHE A 50 -3.48 9.63 7.02
C PHE A 50 -2.14 9.55 7.78
N ILE A 51 -2.13 9.88 9.06
CA ILE A 51 -0.92 9.79 9.90
C ILE A 51 -0.40 8.34 9.94
N THR A 52 -1.29 7.37 10.16
CA THR A 52 -0.91 5.95 10.20
C THR A 52 -0.36 5.47 8.86
N PHE A 53 -0.97 5.92 7.76
CA PHE A 53 -0.53 5.64 6.40
C PHE A 53 0.89 6.17 6.14
N CYS A 54 1.15 7.44 6.42
CA CYS A 54 2.48 8.02 6.25
C CYS A 54 3.55 7.33 7.11
N LEU A 55 3.23 7.01 8.38
CA LEU A 55 4.16 6.30 9.27
C LEU A 55 4.56 4.93 8.71
N ILE A 56 3.58 4.16 8.24
CA ILE A 56 3.84 2.83 7.66
C ILE A 56 4.63 2.96 6.36
N ASP A 57 4.30 3.93 5.50
CA ASP A 57 5.00 4.18 4.25
C ASP A 57 6.48 4.52 4.49
N PHE A 58 6.79 5.36 5.49
CA PHE A 58 8.18 5.65 5.85
C PHE A 58 8.93 4.39 6.29
N THR A 59 8.30 3.51 7.07
CA THR A 59 8.94 2.24 7.45
C THR A 59 9.16 1.34 6.23
N TRP A 60 8.21 1.31 5.29
CA TRP A 60 8.32 0.54 4.05
C TRP A 60 9.51 0.95 3.17
N VAL A 61 9.91 2.23 3.20
CA VAL A 61 11.14 2.68 2.51
C VAL A 61 12.38 1.92 3.02
N PHE A 62 12.49 1.70 4.33
CA PHE A 62 13.61 0.96 4.92
C PHE A 62 13.57 -0.54 4.60
N PHE A 63 12.38 -1.13 4.41
CA PHE A 63 12.27 -2.52 3.97
C PHE A 63 12.76 -2.72 2.52
N ARG A 64 12.61 -1.70 1.66
CA ARG A 64 12.96 -1.78 0.24
C ARG A 64 14.37 -1.28 -0.09
N ALA A 65 14.94 -0.40 0.75
CA ALA A 65 16.26 0.15 0.52
C ALA A 65 17.36 -0.93 0.64
N LYS A 66 18.46 -0.76 -0.10
CA LYS A 66 19.63 -1.67 -0.06
C LYS A 66 20.56 -1.37 1.13
N SER A 67 20.53 -0.14 1.63
CA SER A 67 21.30 0.33 2.79
C SER A 67 20.52 1.39 3.60
N LEU A 68 20.90 1.62 4.86
CA LEU A 68 20.32 2.69 5.69
C LEU A 68 20.59 4.07 5.09
N VAL A 69 21.76 4.27 4.46
CA VAL A 69 22.12 5.50 3.78
C VAL A 69 21.19 5.75 2.59
N ASP A 70 20.89 4.71 1.80
CA ASP A 70 19.94 4.81 0.69
C ASP A 70 18.53 5.14 1.18
N GLY A 71 18.08 4.52 2.27
CA GLY A 71 16.76 4.82 2.87
C GLY A 71 16.64 6.28 3.29
N VAL A 72 17.66 6.83 3.95
CA VAL A 72 17.69 8.25 4.34
C VAL A 72 17.81 9.17 3.11
N ALA A 73 18.56 8.77 2.08
CA ALA A 73 18.66 9.51 0.83
C ALA A 73 17.32 9.59 0.09
N ILE A 74 16.53 8.50 0.10
CA ILE A 74 15.17 8.47 -0.47
C ILE A 74 14.24 9.42 0.29
N ILE A 75 14.24 9.38 1.64
CA ILE A 75 13.40 10.28 2.46
C ILE A 75 13.79 11.75 2.24
N ARG A 76 15.10 12.06 2.19
CA ARG A 76 15.56 13.41 1.86
C ARG A 76 15.10 13.82 0.48
N SER A 77 15.20 12.95 -0.51
CA SER A 77 14.75 13.25 -1.88
C SER A 77 13.24 13.51 -1.93
N MET A 78 12.43 12.78 -1.16
CA MET A 78 10.98 13.01 -1.06
C MET A 78 10.62 14.39 -0.48
N LEU A 79 11.43 14.92 0.46
CA LEU A 79 11.18 16.20 1.11
C LEU A 79 11.81 17.40 0.39
N LEU A 80 12.98 17.22 -0.21
CA LEU A 80 13.75 18.28 -0.85
C LEU A 80 13.44 18.47 -2.34
N VAL A 81 13.03 17.41 -3.04
CA VAL A 81 12.72 17.50 -4.48
C VAL A 81 11.27 17.93 -4.63
N HIS A 82 11.04 19.24 -4.68
CA HIS A 82 9.72 19.80 -4.92
C HIS A 82 9.47 19.95 -6.43
N ASN A 83 9.14 18.83 -7.09
CA ASN A 83 8.84 18.80 -8.52
C ASN A 83 7.36 18.41 -8.77
N PRO A 84 6.38 19.24 -8.37
CA PRO A 84 4.97 18.98 -8.64
C PRO A 84 4.63 18.98 -10.14
N TRP A 85 5.51 19.53 -10.99
CA TRP A 85 5.38 19.47 -12.44
C TRP A 85 5.56 18.06 -13.04
N ILE A 86 6.17 17.12 -12.29
CA ILE A 86 6.33 15.72 -12.75
C ILE A 86 4.96 15.05 -13.01
N PHE A 87 3.88 15.51 -12.35
CA PHE A 87 2.52 15.05 -12.61
C PHE A 87 1.99 15.41 -14.00
N PHE A 88 2.55 16.43 -14.64
CA PHE A 88 2.07 16.98 -15.91
C PHE A 88 3.09 16.84 -17.06
N ASP A 89 4.38 16.68 -16.75
CA ASP A 89 5.47 16.71 -17.74
C ASP A 89 5.80 15.34 -18.36
N GLU A 90 4.89 14.35 -18.27
CA GLU A 90 5.10 12.96 -18.69
C GLU A 90 6.30 12.23 -18.04
N SER A 91 7.09 12.91 -17.21
CA SER A 91 8.27 12.37 -16.51
C SER A 91 7.92 11.23 -15.57
N LEU A 92 6.66 11.14 -15.09
CA LEU A 92 6.15 9.99 -14.36
C LEU A 92 6.28 8.68 -15.13
N PHE A 93 6.03 8.71 -16.44
CA PHE A 93 6.12 7.53 -17.31
C PHE A 93 7.57 7.13 -17.62
N LYS A 94 8.54 8.01 -17.33
CA LYS A 94 9.98 7.72 -17.47
C LYS A 94 10.57 7.04 -16.24
N CYS A 95 9.83 6.95 -15.13
CA CYS A 95 10.29 6.39 -13.86
C CYS A 95 10.30 4.84 -13.83
N GLY A 96 10.45 4.20 -15.00
CA GLY A 96 10.48 2.74 -15.16
C GLY A 96 9.12 2.08 -15.41
N LEU A 97 8.04 2.86 -15.59
CA LEU A 97 6.70 2.34 -15.84
C LEU A 97 6.10 2.96 -17.11
N ASP A 98 6.01 2.16 -18.17
CA ASP A 98 5.40 2.58 -19.45
C ASP A 98 3.97 3.10 -19.23
N ARG A 99 3.52 4.03 -20.08
CA ARG A 99 2.21 4.69 -19.96
C ARG A 99 1.07 3.69 -19.83
N LYS A 100 1.12 2.58 -20.57
CA LYS A 100 0.10 1.52 -20.52
C LYS A 100 0.10 0.82 -19.16
N ASN A 101 1.27 0.47 -18.64
CA ASN A 101 1.41 -0.19 -17.34
C ASN A 101 0.97 0.72 -16.18
N PHE A 102 1.20 2.03 -16.29
CA PHE A 102 0.70 3.00 -15.32
C PHE A 102 -0.84 3.02 -15.25
N TYR A 103 -1.52 3.03 -16.40
CA TYR A 103 -3.00 2.97 -16.42
C TYR A 103 -3.53 1.63 -15.91
N ILE A 104 -2.90 0.51 -16.26
CA ILE A 104 -3.26 -0.82 -15.74
C ILE A 104 -3.14 -0.84 -14.21
N MET A 105 -2.04 -0.30 -13.66
CA MET A 105 -1.83 -0.17 -12.21
C MET A 105 -2.95 0.65 -11.56
N LEU A 106 -3.29 1.81 -12.14
CA LEU A 106 -4.34 2.68 -11.60
C LEU A 106 -5.71 1.99 -11.59
N ILE A 107 -6.05 1.28 -12.67
CA ILE A 107 -7.27 0.47 -12.75
C ILE A 107 -7.26 -0.64 -11.70
N ALA A 108 -6.13 -1.33 -11.51
CA ALA A 108 -6.01 -2.40 -10.50
C ALA A 108 -6.19 -1.86 -9.07
N ILE A 109 -5.60 -0.71 -8.75
CA ILE A 109 -5.78 -0.03 -7.46
C ILE A 109 -7.26 0.34 -7.26
N LEU A 110 -7.92 0.86 -8.29
CA LEU A 110 -9.34 1.23 -8.23
C LEU A 110 -10.23 0.00 -8.01
N ILE A 111 -9.96 -1.12 -8.70
CA ILE A 111 -10.67 -2.39 -8.49
C ILE A 111 -10.47 -2.90 -7.06
N LEU A 112 -9.24 -2.88 -6.54
CA LEU A 112 -8.94 -3.27 -5.16
C LEU A 112 -9.66 -2.37 -4.15
N MET A 113 -9.64 -1.05 -4.36
CA MET A 113 -10.32 -0.10 -3.49
C MET A 113 -11.84 -0.35 -3.46
N ILE A 114 -12.46 -0.61 -4.61
CA ILE A 114 -13.87 -0.98 -4.69
C ILE A 114 -14.13 -2.30 -3.95
N ALA A 115 -13.28 -3.32 -4.15
CA ALA A 115 -13.40 -4.60 -3.47
C ALA A 115 -13.28 -4.45 -1.94
N ASP A 116 -12.37 -3.60 -1.47
CA ASP A 116 -12.22 -3.27 -0.05
C ASP A 116 -13.43 -2.53 0.51
N ILE A 117 -14.02 -1.60 -0.24
CA ILE A 117 -15.28 -0.93 0.15
C ILE A 117 -16.42 -1.96 0.28
N PHE A 118 -16.56 -2.88 -0.67
CA PHE A 118 -17.58 -3.94 -0.60
C PHE A 118 -17.34 -4.87 0.60
N LYS A 119 -16.08 -5.24 0.86
CA LYS A 119 -15.71 -6.04 2.02
C LYS A 119 -16.00 -5.30 3.33
N PHE A 120 -15.71 -4.00 3.40
CA PHE A 120 -16.02 -3.14 4.55
C PHE A 120 -17.54 -3.05 4.80
N ARG A 121 -18.35 -3.05 3.74
CA ARG A 121 -19.82 -3.13 3.82
C ARG A 121 -20.35 -4.53 4.18
N GLY A 122 -19.47 -5.50 4.45
CA GLY A 122 -19.85 -6.87 4.83
C GLY A 122 -20.28 -7.77 3.65
N ILE A 123 -20.15 -7.30 2.41
CA ILE A 123 -20.52 -8.07 1.22
C ILE A 123 -19.44 -9.11 0.95
N LYS A 124 -19.76 -10.38 1.20
CA LYS A 124 -18.90 -11.50 0.84
C LYS A 124 -19.02 -11.77 -0.66
N ILE A 125 -18.24 -11.06 -1.47
CA ILE A 125 -18.21 -11.18 -2.94
C ILE A 125 -18.11 -12.65 -3.38
N ARG A 126 -17.23 -13.43 -2.73
CA ARG A 126 -17.10 -14.87 -2.97
C ARG A 126 -18.40 -15.64 -2.78
N LYS A 127 -19.17 -15.35 -1.71
CA LYS A 127 -20.45 -16.02 -1.45
C LYS A 127 -21.47 -15.65 -2.54
N LYS A 128 -21.50 -14.38 -2.96
CA LYS A 128 -22.38 -13.92 -4.03
C LYS A 128 -22.08 -14.56 -5.38
N ILE A 129 -20.81 -14.77 -5.72
CA ILE A 129 -20.40 -15.50 -6.92
C ILE A 129 -20.80 -16.97 -6.84
N LEU A 130 -20.67 -17.60 -5.66
CA LEU A 130 -21.08 -18.99 -5.41
C LEU A 130 -22.61 -19.17 -5.33
N GLU A 131 -23.40 -18.10 -5.28
CA GLU A 131 -24.86 -18.15 -5.40
C GLU A 131 -25.32 -18.08 -6.88
N GLN A 132 -24.43 -17.72 -7.83
CA GLN A 132 -24.77 -17.61 -9.24
C GLN A 132 -24.74 -18.97 -9.96
N ASP A 133 -25.38 -19.01 -11.13
CA ASP A 133 -25.42 -20.18 -12.01
C ASP A 133 -24.03 -20.64 -12.47
N TRP A 134 -23.95 -21.90 -12.87
CA TRP A 134 -22.69 -22.55 -13.19
C TRP A 134 -21.93 -21.84 -14.32
N TRP A 135 -22.60 -21.38 -15.39
CA TRP A 135 -21.99 -20.63 -16.49
C TRP A 135 -21.30 -19.35 -16.03
N PHE A 136 -21.92 -18.61 -15.13
CA PHE A 136 -21.36 -17.36 -14.62
C PHE A 136 -20.07 -17.60 -13.82
N ARG A 137 -20.00 -18.69 -13.05
CA ARG A 137 -18.78 -19.06 -12.31
C ARG A 137 -17.63 -19.41 -13.25
N TRP A 138 -17.90 -20.18 -14.29
CA TRP A 138 -16.88 -20.53 -15.29
C TRP A 138 -16.40 -19.32 -16.07
N LEU A 139 -17.30 -18.42 -16.44
CA LEU A 139 -16.94 -17.16 -17.11
C LEU A 139 -15.99 -16.34 -16.25
N ILE A 140 -16.27 -16.18 -14.95
CA ILE A 140 -15.37 -15.47 -14.03
C ILE A 140 -14.00 -16.15 -13.95
N CYS A 141 -13.96 -17.47 -13.77
CA CYS A 141 -12.70 -18.22 -13.69
C CYS A 141 -11.87 -18.07 -14.96
N ILE A 142 -12.47 -18.29 -16.13
CA ILE A 142 -11.80 -18.18 -17.44
C ILE A 142 -11.30 -16.75 -17.66
N THR A 143 -12.15 -15.75 -17.41
CA THR A 143 -11.78 -14.34 -17.55
C THR A 143 -10.62 -13.97 -16.65
N SER A 144 -10.62 -14.45 -15.40
CA SER A 144 -9.54 -14.19 -14.44
C SER A 144 -8.22 -14.81 -14.91
N ILE A 145 -8.25 -16.05 -15.40
CA ILE A 145 -7.05 -16.74 -15.93
C ILE A 145 -6.50 -15.97 -17.12
N VAL A 146 -7.35 -15.66 -18.11
CA VAL A 146 -6.95 -14.93 -19.32
C VAL A 146 -6.38 -13.55 -18.97
N LEU A 147 -7.02 -12.83 -18.04
CA LEU A 147 -6.56 -11.51 -17.61
C LEU A 147 -5.17 -11.58 -16.94
N ILE A 148 -4.95 -12.56 -16.06
CA ILE A 148 -3.63 -12.77 -15.44
C ILE A 148 -2.59 -13.16 -16.48
N SER A 149 -2.94 -13.98 -17.47
CA SER A 149 -2.01 -14.37 -18.54
C SER A 149 -1.62 -13.19 -19.45
N ILE A 150 -2.57 -12.32 -19.82
CA ILE A 150 -2.33 -11.18 -20.71
C ILE A 150 -1.65 -10.01 -19.99
N VAL A 151 -2.12 -9.69 -18.78
CA VAL A 151 -1.64 -8.53 -18.00
C VAL A 151 -0.42 -8.88 -17.14
N GLY A 152 -0.19 -10.17 -16.90
CA GLY A 152 1.01 -10.65 -16.22
C GLY A 152 2.27 -10.24 -16.99
N ILE A 153 3.24 -9.70 -16.27
CA ILE A 153 4.54 -9.35 -16.83
C ILE A 153 5.40 -10.61 -16.80
N TRP A 154 5.55 -11.28 -17.95
CA TRP A 154 6.34 -12.49 -18.13
C TRP A 154 7.54 -12.17 -19.04
N GLY A 155 8.67 -11.76 -18.47
CA GLY A 155 9.85 -11.37 -19.25
C GLY A 155 11.16 -11.75 -18.59
N SER A 156 12.13 -12.21 -19.38
CA SER A 156 13.47 -12.65 -18.94
C SER A 156 14.38 -11.54 -18.40
N GLY A 157 13.99 -10.26 -18.58
CA GLY A 157 14.64 -9.09 -17.98
C GLY A 157 13.95 -8.57 -16.72
N TYR A 158 12.89 -9.22 -16.25
CA TYR A 158 12.24 -8.88 -15.00
C TYR A 158 12.94 -9.67 -13.89
N ASP A 159 13.83 -8.99 -13.16
CA ASP A 159 14.33 -9.50 -11.89
C ASP A 159 13.07 -9.71 -11.04
N GLN A 160 12.67 -10.96 -10.79
CA GLN A 160 11.58 -11.26 -9.88
C GLN A 160 12.01 -10.57 -8.59
N SER A 161 11.46 -9.40 -8.30
CA SER A 161 11.58 -8.76 -7.00
C SER A 161 10.99 -9.80 -6.08
N GLY A 162 11.87 -10.62 -5.50
CA GLY A 162 11.50 -11.84 -4.82
C GLY A 162 10.36 -11.47 -3.89
N PHE A 163 9.28 -12.24 -3.93
CA PHE A 163 8.19 -12.07 -2.98
C PHE A 163 8.82 -11.75 -1.63
N ILE A 164 8.42 -10.64 -1.00
CA ILE A 164 9.07 -10.11 0.21
C ILE A 164 9.18 -11.21 1.30
N TYR A 165 8.34 -12.25 1.21
CA TYR A 165 8.29 -13.43 2.07
C TYR A 165 9.25 -14.59 1.73
N PHE A 166 9.90 -14.59 0.57
CA PHE A 166 10.80 -15.66 0.11
C PHE A 166 12.30 -15.30 0.24
N GLN A 167 12.62 -14.18 0.88
CA GLN A 167 14.00 -13.77 1.17
C GLN A 167 14.45 -14.08 2.61
N PHE A 168 14.01 -15.22 3.15
CA PHE A 168 14.46 -15.73 4.45
C PHE A 168 15.28 -17.01 4.27
#